data_AF-A0A4R4NNZ8-F1
#
_entry.id   AF-A0A4R4NNZ8-F1
#
_cell.length_a   1.000
_cell.length_b   1.000
_cell.length_c   1.000
_cell.angle_alpha   90.00
_cell.angle_beta   90.00
_cell.angle_gamma   90.00
#
_symmetry.space_group_name_H-M   'P 1'
#
loop_
_entity.id
_entity.type
_entity.pdbx_description
1 polymer ?
#
loop_
_entity_poly.entity_id
_entity_poly.type
_entity_poly.pdbx_seq_one_letter_code
_entity_poly.pdbx_strand_id
1 'polypeptide(L)'
;MHVVVAGETLLPVGGAPRRPAHPARAVAELEASERPRWVWADAREDYAPLVARGVRVARCHDIALTEGLLLAHEGRYGEARSARAAYARLHGLAVPDDEPSAPGTLFSPEPPGAEAVAEVLADQLRRIAALPEPGRFRLLVAAESAGALIAAEMAHDGMPWRADVHDELLTELLGPRPVHGMRPAKLQALASEVAAAFGHPVNPDSVQQLVKAFKAAGVTLKTTRSWELKRVDHPAVSPLLAYKELARLFSAHGWAWADQWVRDGRFRPEYVVGGVVSG
;
A
#
# COMPACT_ATOMS: atom_id res chain seq x y z
N MET A 1 21.46 -21.51 -5.39
CA MET A 1 21.32 -21.76 -3.94
C MET A 1 20.23 -20.83 -3.40
N HIS A 2 19.36 -21.32 -2.51
CA HIS A 2 18.41 -20.49 -1.76
C HIS A 2 18.94 -20.26 -0.35
N VAL A 3 18.76 -19.05 0.18
CA VAL A 3 19.11 -18.70 1.57
C VAL A 3 17.91 -18.01 2.20
N VAL A 4 17.36 -18.63 3.23
CA VAL A 4 16.25 -18.07 4.01
C VAL A 4 16.79 -17.06 5.01
N VAL A 5 16.11 -15.92 5.11
CA VAL A 5 16.34 -14.92 6.14
C VAL A 5 15.05 -14.74 6.93
N ALA A 6 15.11 -14.99 8.24
CA ALA A 6 14.00 -14.76 9.15
C ALA A 6 14.54 -14.13 10.44
N GLY A 7 14.20 -12.87 10.66
CA GLY A 7 14.81 -12.05 11.71
C GLY A 7 16.34 -12.01 11.57
N GLU A 8 17.05 -12.47 12.60
CA GLU A 8 18.52 -12.51 12.62
C GLU A 8 19.11 -13.83 12.12
N THR A 9 18.28 -14.78 11.68
CA THR A 9 18.73 -16.11 11.26
C THR A 9 18.87 -16.19 9.74
N LEU A 10 20.05 -16.64 9.28
CA LEU A 10 20.34 -17.01 7.90
C LEU A 10 20.38 -18.54 7.80
N LEU A 11 19.59 -19.13 6.92
CA LEU A 11 19.54 -20.57 6.70
C LEU A 11 19.71 -20.88 5.20
N PRO A 12 20.91 -21.28 4.76
CA PRO A 12 21.10 -21.87 3.44
C PRO A 12 20.30 -23.17 3.32
N VAL A 13 19.52 -23.32 2.25
CA VAL A 13 18.73 -24.55 2.03
C VAL A 13 19.67 -25.75 1.87
N GLY A 14 19.49 -26.77 2.71
CA GLY A 14 20.37 -27.93 2.81
C GLY A 14 21.61 -27.73 3.69
N GLY A 15 21.71 -26.58 4.38
CA GLY A 15 22.75 -26.26 5.35
C GLY A 15 22.22 -26.12 6.77
N ALA A 16 23.07 -25.61 7.67
CA ALA A 16 22.72 -25.32 9.06
C ALA A 16 22.38 -23.83 9.25
N PRO A 17 21.43 -23.50 10.14
CA PRO A 17 21.09 -22.12 10.45
C PRO A 17 22.27 -21.40 11.13
N ARG A 18 22.42 -20.11 10.83
CA ARG A 18 23.45 -19.24 11.40
C ARG A 18 22.82 -17.95 11.89
N ARG A 19 23.27 -17.44 13.04
CA ARG A 19 22.85 -16.15 13.60
C ARG A 19 24.04 -15.21 13.66
N PRO A 20 24.39 -14.55 12.55
CA PRO A 20 25.51 -13.61 12.52
C PRO A 20 25.24 -12.43 13.46
N ALA A 21 26.29 -11.93 14.13
CA ALA A 21 26.18 -10.74 15.00
C ALA A 21 25.74 -9.47 14.22
N HIS A 22 25.98 -9.44 12.91
CA HIS A 22 25.57 -8.37 12.02
C HIS A 22 24.86 -8.95 10.78
N PRO A 23 23.54 -9.22 10.85
CA PRO A 23 22.80 -9.86 9.76
C PRO A 23 22.91 -9.15 8.42
N ALA A 24 22.76 -7.82 8.40
CA ALA A 24 22.86 -7.04 7.17
C ALA A 24 24.25 -7.16 6.50
N ARG A 25 25.31 -7.16 7.29
CA ARG A 25 26.68 -7.35 6.79
C ARG A 25 26.86 -8.75 6.22
N ALA A 26 26.37 -9.77 6.91
CA ALA A 26 26.45 -11.15 6.44
C ALA A 26 25.67 -11.34 5.11
N VAL A 27 24.51 -10.69 4.97
CA VAL A 27 23.75 -10.66 3.72
C VAL A 27 24.57 -9.99 2.60
N ALA A 28 25.17 -8.82 2.86
CA ALA A 28 25.98 -8.12 1.88
C ALA A 28 27.21 -8.92 1.42
N GLU A 29 27.92 -9.54 2.36
CA GLU A 29 29.09 -10.39 2.07
C GLU A 29 28.70 -11.59 1.20
N LEU A 30 27.60 -12.28 1.55
CA LEU A 30 27.12 -13.43 0.79
C LEU A 30 26.56 -13.05 -0.59
N GLU A 31 25.90 -11.89 -0.70
CA GLU A 31 25.46 -11.35 -1.98
C GLU A 31 26.67 -11.05 -2.88
N ALA A 32 27.74 -10.48 -2.34
CA ALA A 32 28.95 -10.18 -3.10
C ALA A 32 29.69 -11.44 -3.58
N SER A 33 29.75 -12.49 -2.74
CA SER A 33 30.52 -13.70 -3.05
C SER A 33 29.74 -14.75 -3.85
N GLU A 34 28.46 -14.96 -3.52
CA GLU A 34 27.69 -16.12 -4.03
C GLU A 34 26.40 -15.74 -4.78
N ARG A 35 25.90 -14.50 -4.59
CA ARG A 35 24.64 -14.01 -5.18
C ARG A 35 23.49 -15.02 -5.05
N PRO A 36 23.16 -15.51 -3.84
CA PRO A 36 22.12 -16.52 -3.67
C PRO A 36 20.74 -16.00 -4.11
N ARG A 37 19.73 -16.87 -4.13
CA ARG A 37 18.33 -16.41 -4.12
C ARG A 37 17.88 -16.29 -2.68
N TRP A 38 17.67 -15.07 -2.22
CA TRP A 38 17.18 -14.78 -0.89
C TRP A 38 15.72 -15.20 -0.74
N VAL A 39 15.34 -15.77 0.39
CA VAL A 39 13.96 -16.20 0.65
C VAL A 39 13.46 -15.45 1.87
N TRP A 40 12.33 -14.76 1.70
CA TRP A 40 11.72 -13.88 2.68
C TRP A 40 10.32 -14.38 3.00
N ALA A 41 9.86 -14.21 4.24
CA ALA A 41 8.45 -14.44 4.57
C ALA A 41 7.59 -13.40 3.83
N ASP A 42 8.01 -12.14 3.86
CA ASP A 42 7.47 -11.02 3.07
C ASP A 42 8.58 -10.00 2.84
N ALA A 43 8.96 -9.76 1.58
CA ALA A 43 10.03 -8.83 1.26
C ALA A 43 9.70 -7.38 1.69
N ARG A 44 8.42 -7.00 1.82
CA ARG A 44 8.04 -5.68 2.32
C ARG A 44 8.50 -5.46 3.76
N GLU A 45 8.49 -6.51 4.57
CA GLU A 45 8.88 -6.47 5.98
C GLU A 45 10.35 -6.81 6.17
N ASP A 46 10.83 -7.88 5.52
CA ASP A 46 12.15 -8.42 5.81
C ASP A 46 13.29 -7.74 5.02
N TYR A 47 13.02 -7.24 3.81
CA TYR A 47 14.04 -6.59 2.97
C TYR A 47 14.22 -5.10 3.30
N ALA A 48 13.14 -4.40 3.69
CA ALA A 48 13.20 -2.97 3.99
C ALA A 48 14.28 -2.58 5.05
N PRO A 49 14.48 -3.32 6.15
CA PRO A 49 15.55 -3.06 7.12
C PRO A 49 16.98 -3.21 6.56
N LEU A 50 17.15 -3.97 5.49
CA LEU A 50 18.44 -4.14 4.80
C LEU A 50 18.73 -2.99 3.85
N VAL A 51 17.72 -2.58 3.08
CA VAL A 51 17.82 -1.40 2.21
C VAL A 51 18.14 -0.16 3.05
N ALA A 52 17.52 -0.01 4.22
CA ALA A 52 17.82 1.07 5.17
C ALA A 52 19.28 1.09 5.67
N ARG A 53 19.99 -0.05 5.58
CA ARG A 53 21.40 -0.20 5.93
C ARG A 53 22.32 -0.18 4.69
N GLY A 54 21.78 0.17 3.52
CA GLY A 54 22.53 0.24 2.26
C GLY A 54 22.80 -1.12 1.61
N VAL A 55 22.14 -2.19 2.05
CA VAL A 55 22.30 -3.53 1.49
C VAL A 55 21.22 -3.78 0.45
N ARG A 56 21.64 -4.03 -0.80
CA ARG A 56 20.76 -4.40 -1.90
C ARG A 56 21.08 -5.81 -2.39
N VAL A 57 20.07 -6.58 -2.77
CA VAL A 57 20.23 -7.96 -3.26
C VAL A 57 19.67 -8.11 -4.67
N ALA A 58 20.28 -8.97 -5.49
CA ALA A 58 19.91 -9.08 -6.90
C ALA A 58 18.62 -9.86 -7.15
N ARG A 59 18.27 -10.81 -6.28
CA ARG A 59 17.15 -11.73 -6.51
C ARG A 59 16.61 -12.33 -5.23
N CYS A 60 15.29 -12.51 -5.18
CA CYS A 60 14.63 -13.20 -4.08
C CYS A 60 13.55 -14.19 -4.56
N HIS A 61 13.00 -14.91 -3.59
CA HIS A 61 11.76 -15.66 -3.64
C HIS A 61 10.91 -15.16 -2.47
N ASP A 62 9.81 -14.49 -2.76
CA ASP A 62 8.90 -13.98 -1.75
C ASP A 62 7.82 -15.03 -1.45
N ILE A 63 7.75 -15.50 -0.20
CA ILE A 63 6.81 -16.56 0.18
C ILE A 63 5.37 -16.08 0.07
N ALA A 64 5.05 -14.89 0.57
CA ALA A 64 3.69 -14.36 0.60
C ALA A 64 3.13 -14.12 -0.81
N LEU A 65 3.93 -13.52 -1.70
CA LEU A 65 3.53 -13.31 -3.10
C LEU A 65 3.40 -14.64 -3.84
N THR A 66 4.34 -15.57 -3.65
CA THR A 66 4.28 -16.90 -4.27
C THR A 66 3.05 -17.67 -3.82
N GLU A 67 2.71 -17.63 -2.53
CA GLU A 67 1.54 -18.31 -2.00
C GLU A 67 0.26 -17.72 -2.59
N GLY A 68 0.19 -16.39 -2.71
CA GLY A 68 -0.95 -15.71 -3.34
C GLY A 68 -1.18 -16.17 -4.79
N LEU A 69 -0.11 -16.32 -5.58
CA LEU A 69 -0.19 -16.86 -6.94
C LEU A 69 -0.65 -18.31 -6.97
N LEU A 70 -0.14 -19.15 -6.08
CA LEU A 70 -0.50 -20.57 -6.02
C LEU A 70 -1.95 -20.75 -5.59
N LEU A 71 -2.41 -20.03 -4.57
CA LEU A 71 -3.80 -20.01 -4.14
C LEU A 71 -4.72 -19.53 -5.26
N ALA A 72 -4.34 -18.46 -5.98
CA ALA A 72 -5.10 -17.99 -7.13
C ALA A 72 -5.21 -19.07 -8.22
N HIS A 73 -4.11 -19.76 -8.53
CA HIS A 73 -4.10 -20.87 -9.50
C HIS A 73 -4.99 -22.04 -9.06
N GLU A 74 -5.05 -22.32 -7.76
CA GLU A 74 -5.88 -23.36 -7.15
C GLU A 74 -7.35 -22.96 -6.98
N GLY A 75 -7.77 -21.77 -7.43
CA GLY A 75 -9.15 -21.28 -7.29
C GLY A 75 -9.50 -20.77 -5.89
N ARG A 76 -8.48 -20.48 -5.08
CA ARG A 76 -8.56 -20.08 -3.67
C ARG A 76 -8.13 -18.61 -3.47
N TYR A 77 -8.35 -17.78 -4.48
CA TYR A 77 -8.01 -16.36 -4.44
C TYR A 77 -8.70 -15.68 -3.24
N GLY A 78 -7.94 -14.87 -2.51
CA GLY A 78 -8.41 -14.14 -1.32
C GLY A 78 -8.21 -14.87 0.00
N GLU A 79 -7.78 -16.15 -0.01
CA GLU A 79 -7.31 -16.81 1.21
C GLU A 79 -5.99 -16.18 1.72
N ALA A 80 -5.76 -16.30 3.03
CA ALA A 80 -4.54 -15.86 3.68
C ALA A 80 -3.29 -16.52 3.05
N ARG A 81 -2.37 -15.67 2.60
CA ARG A 81 -1.15 -15.99 1.84
C ARG A 81 0.14 -15.73 2.63
N SER A 82 0.10 -15.17 3.83
CA SER A 82 1.31 -14.99 4.65
C SER A 82 2.06 -16.30 4.87
N ALA A 83 3.38 -16.22 5.10
CA ALA A 83 4.20 -17.40 5.39
C ALA A 83 3.67 -18.21 6.59
N ARG A 84 3.08 -17.55 7.60
CA ARG A 84 2.42 -18.19 8.73
C ARG A 84 1.15 -18.93 8.32
N ALA A 85 0.31 -18.34 7.46
CA ALA A 85 -0.87 -18.98 6.92
C ALA A 85 -0.53 -20.20 6.05
N ALA A 86 0.49 -20.06 5.19
CA ALA A 86 1.02 -21.16 4.38
C ALA A 86 1.55 -22.31 5.25
N TYR A 87 2.33 -22.00 6.29
CA TYR A 87 2.82 -23.00 7.25
C TYR A 87 1.68 -23.68 8.00
N ALA A 88 0.71 -22.93 8.53
CA ALA A 88 -0.45 -23.48 9.23
C ALA A 88 -1.24 -24.45 8.33
N ARG A 89 -1.49 -24.05 7.07
CA ARG A 89 -2.16 -24.87 6.07
C ARG A 89 -1.39 -26.15 5.76
N LEU A 90 -0.07 -26.08 5.62
CA LEU A 90 0.79 -27.24 5.38
C LEU A 90 0.72 -28.27 6.51
N HIS A 91 0.60 -27.80 7.76
CA HIS A 91 0.54 -28.64 8.96
C HIS A 91 -0.88 -28.98 9.44
N GLY A 92 -1.92 -28.61 8.70
CA GLY A 92 -3.32 -28.84 9.09
C GLY A 92 -3.74 -28.09 10.37
N LEU A 93 -3.06 -26.98 10.68
CA LEU A 93 -3.37 -26.10 11.80
C LEU A 93 -4.45 -25.08 11.41
N ALA A 94 -5.00 -24.39 12.42
CA ALA A 94 -5.89 -23.26 12.17
C ALA A 94 -5.16 -22.17 11.38
N VAL A 95 -5.67 -21.83 10.19
CA VAL A 95 -5.07 -20.82 9.31
C VAL A 95 -5.43 -19.44 9.86
N PRO A 96 -4.44 -18.61 10.25
CA PRO A 96 -4.71 -17.26 10.70
C PRO A 96 -4.97 -16.32 9.52
N ASP A 97 -5.70 -15.24 9.79
CA ASP A 97 -5.93 -14.16 8.83
C ASP A 97 -4.63 -13.38 8.54
N ASP A 98 -4.55 -12.84 7.31
CA ASP A 98 -3.54 -11.87 6.90
C ASP A 98 -3.95 -10.46 7.34
N GLU A 99 -4.14 -10.25 8.65
CA GLU A 99 -4.36 -8.89 9.15
C GLU A 99 -3.03 -8.13 9.16
N PRO A 100 -2.96 -6.93 8.55
CA PRO A 100 -1.78 -6.09 8.69
C PRO A 100 -1.60 -5.75 10.16
N SER A 101 -0.36 -5.85 10.68
CA SER A 101 -0.05 -5.38 12.02
C SER A 101 -0.34 -3.88 12.10
N ALA A 102 -1.47 -3.50 12.69
CA ALA A 102 -1.83 -2.10 12.82
C ALA A 102 -0.78 -1.40 13.72
N PRO A 103 -0.30 -0.19 13.35
CA PRO A 103 0.55 0.59 14.23
C PRO A 103 -0.15 0.81 15.59
N GLY A 104 0.46 0.31 16.67
CA GLY A 104 -0.09 0.44 18.03
C GLY A 104 -0.77 -0.81 18.60
N THR A 105 -0.68 -1.98 17.96
CA THR A 105 -1.01 -3.24 18.63
C THR A 105 0.07 -3.58 19.67
N LEU A 106 -0.36 -3.94 20.89
CA LEU A 106 0.55 -4.35 21.97
C LEU A 106 1.23 -5.70 21.68
N PHE A 107 0.66 -6.49 20.76
CA PHE A 107 1.16 -7.79 20.35
C PHE A 107 1.12 -7.87 18.82
N SER A 108 2.28 -7.91 18.19
CA SER A 108 2.40 -8.37 16.81
C SER A 108 2.55 -9.89 16.82
N PRO A 109 1.92 -10.61 15.86
CA PRO A 109 2.15 -12.05 15.74
C PRO A 109 3.63 -12.33 15.51
N GLU A 110 4.15 -13.36 16.16
CA GLU A 110 5.55 -13.75 16.00
C GLU A 110 5.79 -14.21 14.55
N PRO A 111 6.80 -13.66 13.85
CA PRO A 111 7.11 -14.08 12.50
C PRO A 111 7.59 -15.55 12.49
N PRO A 112 7.32 -16.30 11.41
CA PRO A 112 7.77 -17.68 11.31
C PRO A 112 9.31 -17.75 11.35
N GLY A 113 9.84 -18.75 12.05
CA GLY A 113 11.27 -19.03 12.07
C GLY A 113 11.81 -19.46 10.70
N ALA A 114 13.14 -19.40 10.53
CA ALA A 114 13.80 -19.70 9.26
C ALA A 114 13.50 -21.12 8.76
N GLU A 115 13.40 -22.10 9.65
CA GLU A 115 13.07 -23.48 9.33
C GLU A 115 11.63 -23.62 8.79
N ALA A 116 10.67 -22.93 9.41
CA ALA A 116 9.27 -22.91 8.95
C ALA A 116 9.16 -22.26 7.56
N VAL A 117 9.87 -21.15 7.34
CA VAL A 117 9.94 -20.49 6.03
C VAL A 117 10.60 -21.41 4.99
N ALA A 118 11.66 -22.14 5.35
CA ALA A 118 12.30 -23.12 4.47
C ALA A 118 11.37 -24.29 4.11
N GLU A 119 10.52 -24.73 5.04
CA GLU A 119 9.55 -25.79 4.80
C GLU A 119 8.45 -25.34 3.83
N VAL A 120 7.91 -24.13 4.03
CA VAL A 120 6.94 -23.52 3.11
C VAL A 120 7.56 -23.33 1.72
N LEU A 121 8.81 -22.84 1.63
CA LEU A 121 9.53 -22.77 0.37
C LEU A 121 9.58 -24.13 -0.33
N ALA A 122 9.92 -25.19 0.39
CA ALA A 122 9.99 -26.54 -0.18
C ALA A 122 8.62 -26.99 -0.70
N ASP A 123 7.54 -26.67 0.01
CA ASP A 123 6.18 -26.94 -0.45
C ASP A 123 5.79 -26.18 -1.72
N GLN A 124 6.03 -24.87 -1.75
CA GLN A 124 5.79 -24.04 -2.93
C GLN A 124 6.56 -24.55 -4.14
N LEU A 125 7.84 -24.91 -3.97
CA LEU A 125 8.65 -25.47 -5.05
C LEU A 125 8.09 -26.80 -5.57
N ARG A 126 7.55 -27.66 -4.69
CA ARG A 126 6.87 -28.91 -5.10
C ARG A 126 5.59 -28.62 -5.87
N ARG A 127 4.72 -27.74 -5.36
CA ARG A 127 3.45 -27.34 -6.01
C ARG A 127 3.71 -26.74 -7.39
N ILE A 128 4.67 -25.82 -7.49
CA ILE A 128 5.09 -25.22 -8.77
C ILE A 128 5.59 -26.28 -9.75
N ALA A 129 6.39 -27.25 -9.29
CA ALA A 129 6.92 -28.31 -10.14
C ALA A 129 5.84 -29.27 -10.67
N ALA A 130 4.72 -29.42 -9.96
CA ALA A 130 3.59 -30.26 -10.36
C ALA A 130 2.62 -29.59 -11.34
N LEU A 131 2.79 -28.29 -11.63
CA LEU A 131 1.94 -27.57 -12.57
C LEU A 131 2.15 -28.04 -14.02
N PRO A 132 1.16 -27.87 -14.92
CA PRO A 132 1.31 -28.19 -16.34
C PRO A 132 2.43 -27.38 -17.03
N GLU A 133 2.59 -26.11 -16.63
CA GLU A 133 3.53 -25.15 -17.22
C GLU A 133 4.47 -24.57 -16.14
N PRO A 134 5.32 -25.40 -15.50
CA PRO A 134 6.06 -25.01 -14.30
C PRO A 134 7.09 -23.90 -14.60
N GLY A 135 7.63 -23.84 -15.82
CA GLY A 135 8.55 -22.79 -16.26
C GLY A 135 7.89 -21.41 -16.30
N ARG A 136 6.66 -21.31 -16.83
CA ARG A 136 5.92 -20.05 -16.90
C ARG A 136 5.53 -19.54 -15.52
N PHE A 137 5.13 -20.45 -14.63
CA PHE A 137 4.79 -20.09 -13.25
C PHE A 137 6.02 -19.60 -12.46
N ARG A 138 7.17 -20.26 -12.62
CA ARG A 138 8.44 -19.79 -12.02
C ARG A 138 8.85 -18.40 -12.51
N LEU A 139 8.59 -18.09 -13.79
CA LEU A 139 8.85 -16.75 -14.32
C LEU A 139 7.95 -15.69 -13.67
N LEU A 140 6.66 -16.00 -13.49
CA LEU A 140 5.72 -15.13 -12.79
C LEU A 140 6.15 -14.88 -11.35
N VAL A 141 6.49 -15.94 -10.61
CA VAL A 141 7.01 -15.84 -9.23
C VAL A 141 8.27 -14.97 -9.18
N ALA A 142 9.20 -15.15 -10.12
CA ALA A 142 10.42 -14.35 -10.20
C ALA A 142 10.12 -12.88 -10.50
N ALA A 143 9.12 -12.59 -11.34
CA ALA A 143 8.70 -11.23 -11.67
C ALA A 143 8.07 -10.53 -10.45
N GLU A 144 7.12 -11.17 -9.76
CA GLU A 144 6.51 -10.64 -8.53
C GLU A 144 7.57 -10.42 -7.43
N SER A 145 8.45 -11.41 -7.22
CA SER A 145 9.52 -11.33 -6.22
C SER A 145 10.49 -10.18 -6.53
N ALA A 146 10.88 -10.00 -7.80
CA ALA A 146 11.72 -8.87 -8.21
C ALA A 146 10.98 -7.52 -8.05
N GLY A 147 9.69 -7.49 -8.36
CA GLY A 147 8.81 -6.34 -8.12
C GLY A 147 8.82 -5.93 -6.65
N ALA A 148 8.83 -6.88 -5.71
CA ALA A 148 8.87 -6.60 -4.28
C ALA A 148 10.17 -5.94 -3.83
N LEU A 149 11.32 -6.37 -4.38
CA LEU A 149 12.60 -5.71 -4.12
C LEU A 149 12.59 -4.26 -4.65
N ILE A 150 12.12 -4.08 -5.88
CA ILE A 150 11.99 -2.75 -6.51
C ILE A 150 11.05 -1.86 -5.68
N ALA A 151 9.92 -2.40 -5.21
CA ALA A 151 8.96 -1.68 -4.38
C ALA A 151 9.60 -1.14 -3.10
N ALA A 152 10.34 -2.00 -2.38
CA ALA A 152 11.03 -1.62 -1.16
C ALA A 152 12.11 -0.56 -1.41
N GLU A 153 12.87 -0.69 -2.50
CA GLU A 153 13.87 0.30 -2.91
C GLU A 153 13.23 1.63 -3.32
N MET A 154 12.13 1.62 -4.06
CA MET A 154 11.36 2.83 -4.41
C MET A 154 10.81 3.53 -3.17
N ALA A 155 10.30 2.78 -2.19
CA ALA A 155 9.83 3.33 -0.91
C ALA A 155 10.97 3.93 -0.08
N HIS A 156 12.17 3.31 -0.12
CA HIS A 156 13.37 3.78 0.56
C HIS A 156 14.03 4.98 -0.14
N ASP A 157 14.06 5.02 -1.47
CA ASP A 157 14.67 6.13 -2.20
C ASP A 157 13.71 7.31 -2.27
N GLY A 158 12.41 7.06 -2.49
CA GLY A 158 11.38 8.08 -2.67
C GLY A 158 11.64 8.99 -3.89
N MET A 159 10.69 9.88 -4.17
CA MET A 159 10.80 10.88 -5.22
C MET A 159 11.12 12.25 -4.61
N PRO A 160 12.06 13.03 -5.17
CA PRO A 160 12.31 14.40 -4.71
C PRO A 160 11.02 15.22 -4.68
N TRP A 161 10.78 15.92 -3.57
CA TRP A 161 9.56 16.67 -3.36
C TRP A 161 9.85 18.01 -2.67
N ARG A 162 9.34 19.10 -3.25
CA ARG A 162 9.45 20.45 -2.69
C ARG A 162 8.22 20.77 -1.85
N ALA A 163 8.32 20.50 -0.55
CA ALA A 163 7.22 20.71 0.39
C ALA A 163 6.82 22.19 0.53
N ASP A 164 7.79 23.09 0.39
CA ASP A 164 7.57 24.53 0.39
C ASP A 164 6.75 25.01 -0.81
N VAL A 165 7.08 24.55 -2.02
CA VAL A 165 6.30 24.86 -3.24
C VAL A 165 4.90 24.25 -3.13
N HIS A 166 4.78 23.05 -2.58
CA HIS A 166 3.48 22.43 -2.35
C HIS A 166 2.63 23.22 -1.35
N ASP A 167 3.21 23.69 -0.25
CA ASP A 167 2.54 24.53 0.76
C ASP A 167 2.10 25.88 0.18
N GLU A 168 2.92 26.51 -0.66
CA GLU A 168 2.59 27.74 -1.36
C GLU A 168 1.38 27.55 -2.29
N LEU A 169 1.40 26.50 -3.12
CA LEU A 169 0.28 26.15 -4.01
C LEU A 169 -1.01 25.86 -3.25
N LEU A 170 -0.93 25.11 -2.14
CA LEU A 170 -2.10 24.85 -1.29
C LEU A 170 -2.61 26.14 -0.64
N THR A 171 -1.72 27.00 -0.17
CA THR A 171 -2.08 28.28 0.43
C THR A 171 -2.74 29.21 -0.59
N GLU A 172 -2.25 29.24 -1.83
CA GLU A 172 -2.87 29.97 -2.93
C GLU A 172 -4.26 29.41 -3.25
N LEU A 173 -4.43 28.09 -3.35
CA LEU A 173 -5.69 27.47 -3.78
C LEU A 173 -6.76 27.41 -2.67
N LEU A 174 -6.37 27.25 -1.42
CA LEU A 174 -7.27 26.94 -0.29
C LEU A 174 -7.30 28.04 0.79
N GLY A 175 -6.34 28.98 0.75
CA GLY A 175 -6.06 29.93 1.83
C GLY A 175 -5.07 29.37 2.86
N PRO A 176 -4.77 30.11 3.93
CA PRO A 176 -3.83 29.67 4.96
C PRO A 176 -4.16 28.28 5.50
N ARG A 177 -3.11 27.50 5.81
CA ARG A 177 -3.25 26.16 6.38
C ARG A 177 -4.19 26.20 7.58
N PRO A 178 -5.30 25.43 7.56
CA PRO A 178 -6.29 25.48 8.64
C PRO A 178 -5.76 24.80 9.90
N VAL A 179 -6.37 25.12 11.04
CA VAL A 179 -6.25 24.32 12.25
C VAL A 179 -6.74 22.89 11.96
N HIS A 180 -6.10 21.89 12.58
CA HIS A 180 -6.47 20.50 12.37
C HIS A 180 -7.98 20.27 12.59
N GLY A 181 -8.62 19.55 11.66
CA GLY A 181 -10.06 19.30 11.66
C GLY A 181 -10.94 20.44 11.12
N MET A 182 -10.38 21.62 10.85
CA MET A 182 -11.13 22.75 10.30
C MET A 182 -11.09 22.80 8.77
N ARG A 183 -12.14 23.38 8.18
CA ARG A 183 -12.21 23.63 6.74
C ARG A 183 -11.32 24.83 6.35
N PRO A 184 -10.56 24.76 5.25
CA PRO A 184 -9.84 25.92 4.70
C PRO A 184 -10.74 27.10 4.37
N ALA A 185 -10.20 28.33 4.47
CA ALA A 185 -10.97 29.55 4.33
C ALA A 185 -11.68 29.68 2.97
N LYS A 186 -11.02 29.32 1.86
CA LYS A 186 -11.64 29.39 0.52
C LYS A 186 -12.75 28.36 0.33
N LEU A 187 -12.60 27.16 0.91
CA LEU A 187 -13.68 26.17 0.95
C LEU A 187 -14.85 26.66 1.81
N GLN A 188 -14.57 27.34 2.92
CA GLN A 188 -15.62 27.92 3.76
C GLN A 188 -16.39 29.03 3.04
N ALA A 189 -15.71 29.89 2.28
CA ALA A 189 -16.34 30.91 1.46
C ALA A 189 -17.28 30.29 0.40
N LEU A 190 -16.82 29.26 -0.32
CA LEU A 190 -17.66 28.54 -1.29
C LEU A 190 -18.85 27.84 -0.63
N ALA A 191 -18.67 27.26 0.57
CA ALA A 191 -19.78 26.69 1.33
C ALA A 191 -20.83 27.76 1.70
N SER A 192 -20.38 28.96 2.06
CA SER A 192 -21.27 30.09 2.34
C SER A 192 -22.00 30.57 1.08
N GLU A 193 -21.35 30.60 -0.09
CA GLU A 193 -22.00 30.91 -1.37
C GLU A 193 -23.07 29.88 -1.75
N VAL A 194 -22.78 28.59 -1.55
CA VAL A 194 -23.76 27.51 -1.76
C VAL A 194 -24.97 27.70 -0.84
N ALA A 195 -24.75 27.97 0.44
CA ALA A 195 -25.84 28.22 1.39
C ALA A 195 -26.66 29.47 1.02
N ALA A 196 -26.00 30.56 0.62
CA ALA A 196 -26.67 31.78 0.19
C ALA A 196 -27.53 31.55 -1.06
N ALA A 197 -27.05 30.77 -2.03
CA ALA A 197 -27.79 30.43 -3.24
C ALA A 197 -29.05 29.59 -2.99
N PHE A 198 -29.10 28.82 -1.89
CA PHE A 198 -30.31 28.12 -1.44
C PHE A 198 -31.17 28.92 -0.45
N GLY A 199 -30.66 30.04 0.08
CA GLY A 199 -31.33 30.85 1.09
C GLY A 199 -31.37 30.23 2.50
N HIS A 200 -30.65 29.12 2.73
CA HIS A 200 -30.57 28.47 4.03
C HIS A 200 -29.27 27.66 4.16
N PRO A 201 -28.83 27.31 5.39
CA PRO A 201 -27.66 26.45 5.58
C PRO A 201 -27.83 25.10 4.87
N VAL A 202 -26.81 24.71 4.09
CA VAL A 202 -26.70 23.40 3.43
C VAL A 202 -25.26 22.92 3.56
N ASN A 203 -25.05 21.68 4.01
CA ASN A 203 -23.73 21.08 4.03
C ASN A 203 -23.35 20.60 2.61
N PRO A 204 -22.35 21.21 1.94
CA PRO A 204 -21.94 20.82 0.59
C PRO A 204 -21.27 19.44 0.51
N ASP A 205 -20.85 18.87 1.64
CA ASP A 205 -20.30 17.50 1.71
C ASP A 205 -21.41 16.43 1.80
N SER A 206 -22.65 16.82 2.12
CA SER A 206 -23.77 15.89 2.28
C SER A 206 -24.59 15.78 0.99
N VAL A 207 -24.43 14.64 0.30
CA VAL A 207 -25.25 14.30 -0.88
C VAL A 207 -26.75 14.39 -0.57
N GLN A 208 -27.17 13.90 0.61
CA GLN A 208 -28.56 13.90 1.03
C GLN A 208 -29.11 15.33 1.20
N GLN A 209 -28.37 16.22 1.86
CA GLN A 209 -28.80 17.62 2.02
C GLN A 209 -28.83 18.36 0.69
N LEU A 210 -27.86 18.14 -0.19
CA LEU A 210 -27.83 18.72 -1.54
C LEU A 210 -29.03 18.29 -2.38
N VAL A 211 -29.32 16.98 -2.44
CA VAL A 211 -30.48 16.46 -3.20
C VAL A 211 -31.77 17.05 -2.65
N LYS A 212 -31.91 17.17 -1.32
CA LYS A 212 -33.08 17.79 -0.70
C LYS A 212 -33.21 19.28 -1.04
N ALA A 213 -32.10 20.04 -0.99
CA ALA A 213 -32.08 21.46 -1.30
C ALA A 213 -32.44 21.73 -2.77
N PHE A 214 -31.83 20.99 -3.71
CA PHE A 214 -32.18 21.08 -5.13
C PHE A 214 -33.64 20.71 -5.39
N LYS A 215 -34.15 19.65 -4.75
CA LYS A 215 -35.57 19.27 -4.88
C LYS A 215 -36.51 20.36 -4.39
N ALA A 216 -36.18 21.02 -3.27
CA ALA A 216 -36.95 22.15 -2.75
C ALA A 216 -36.90 23.37 -3.70
N ALA A 217 -35.79 23.56 -4.42
CA ALA A 217 -35.64 24.55 -5.48
C ALA A 217 -36.25 24.12 -6.83
N GLY A 218 -37.03 23.03 -6.88
CA GLY A 218 -37.70 22.55 -8.10
C GLY A 218 -36.84 21.71 -9.03
N VAL A 219 -35.59 21.39 -8.66
CA VAL A 219 -34.66 20.59 -9.46
C VAL A 219 -34.56 19.17 -8.91
N THR A 220 -34.92 18.17 -9.72
CA THR A 220 -34.76 16.76 -9.32
C THR A 220 -33.41 16.23 -9.79
N LEU A 221 -32.55 15.88 -8.84
CA LEU A 221 -31.26 15.23 -9.08
C LEU A 221 -31.32 13.74 -8.74
N LYS A 222 -30.72 12.89 -9.58
CA LYS A 222 -30.43 11.47 -9.31
C LYS A 222 -29.12 11.31 -8.56
N THR A 223 -28.11 12.11 -8.90
CA THR A 223 -26.80 12.14 -8.24
C THR A 223 -26.29 13.57 -8.12
N THR A 224 -25.27 13.77 -7.28
CA THR A 224 -24.55 15.05 -7.21
C THR A 224 -23.21 15.00 -7.96
N ARG A 225 -23.08 14.10 -8.95
CA ARG A 225 -21.87 14.03 -9.77
C ARG A 225 -21.74 15.28 -10.64
N SER A 226 -20.51 15.68 -10.92
CA SER A 226 -20.20 16.93 -11.64
C SER A 226 -20.95 17.06 -12.97
N TRP A 227 -21.00 15.99 -13.77
CA TRP A 227 -21.67 15.99 -15.08
C TRP A 227 -23.18 16.22 -15.01
N GLU A 228 -23.81 15.82 -13.90
CA GLU A 228 -25.24 16.01 -13.69
C GLU A 228 -25.53 17.42 -13.20
N LEU A 229 -24.73 17.90 -12.22
CA LEU A 229 -24.82 19.28 -11.72
C LEU A 229 -24.62 20.31 -12.83
N LYS A 230 -23.70 20.07 -13.78
CA LYS A 230 -23.45 20.96 -14.93
C LYS A 230 -24.65 21.16 -15.87
N ARG A 231 -25.70 20.32 -15.77
CA ARG A 231 -26.92 20.43 -16.58
C ARG A 231 -28.03 21.21 -15.86
N VAL A 232 -27.80 21.59 -14.61
CA VAL A 232 -28.76 22.31 -13.79
C VAL A 232 -28.51 23.81 -13.92
N ASP A 233 -29.56 24.57 -14.21
CA ASP A 233 -29.53 26.03 -14.16
C ASP A 233 -29.96 26.50 -12.77
N HIS A 234 -28.99 26.67 -11.87
CA HIS A 234 -29.22 27.15 -10.51
C HIS A 234 -27.95 27.86 -9.98
N PRO A 235 -28.07 29.00 -9.27
CA PRO A 235 -26.91 29.79 -8.81
C PRO A 235 -25.94 29.00 -7.91
N ALA A 236 -26.44 28.00 -7.16
CA ALA A 236 -25.61 27.15 -6.31
C ALA A 236 -24.67 26.20 -7.07
N VAL A 237 -24.88 25.95 -8.38
CA VAL A 237 -24.13 24.93 -9.13
C VAL A 237 -22.67 25.29 -9.29
N SER A 238 -22.37 26.51 -9.72
CA SER A 238 -20.99 26.98 -9.91
C SER A 238 -20.15 26.91 -8.63
N PRO A 239 -20.57 27.51 -7.50
CA PRO A 239 -19.81 27.43 -6.25
C PRO A 239 -19.74 26.00 -5.70
N LEU A 240 -20.77 25.16 -5.89
CA LEU A 240 -20.74 23.76 -5.47
C LEU A 240 -19.73 22.93 -6.27
N LEU A 241 -19.59 23.17 -7.57
CA LEU A 241 -18.61 22.48 -8.40
C LEU A 241 -17.19 22.88 -8.00
N ALA A 242 -16.93 24.17 -7.81
CA ALA A 242 -15.65 24.67 -7.31
C ALA A 242 -15.33 24.11 -5.90
N TYR A 243 -16.33 24.08 -5.01
CA TYR A 243 -16.20 23.49 -3.68
C TYR A 243 -15.77 22.03 -3.78
N LYS A 244 -16.45 21.21 -4.59
CA LYS A 244 -16.15 19.79 -4.74
C LYS A 244 -14.76 19.53 -5.31
N GLU A 245 -14.31 20.37 -6.24
CA GLU A 245 -12.98 20.29 -6.80
C GLU A 245 -11.91 20.56 -5.75
N LEU A 246 -12.01 21.69 -5.05
CA LEU A 246 -11.07 22.06 -3.99
C LEU A 246 -11.13 21.12 -2.79
N ALA A 247 -12.31 20.60 -2.44
CA ALA A 247 -12.47 19.65 -1.34
C ALA A 247 -11.77 18.33 -1.64
N ARG A 248 -11.85 17.85 -2.89
CA ARG A 248 -11.12 16.67 -3.36
C ARG A 248 -9.61 16.91 -3.38
N LEU A 249 -9.17 18.09 -3.79
CA LEU A 249 -7.75 18.46 -3.72
C LEU A 249 -7.26 18.48 -2.28
N PHE A 250 -8.01 19.13 -1.37
CA PHE A 250 -7.66 19.22 0.05
C PHE A 250 -7.61 17.83 0.72
N SER A 251 -8.53 16.93 0.40
CA SER A 251 -8.54 15.59 1.00
C SER A 251 -7.50 14.64 0.42
N ALA A 252 -7.27 14.69 -0.90
CA ALA A 252 -6.35 13.75 -1.57
C ALA A 252 -4.89 14.21 -1.57
N HIS A 253 -4.65 15.52 -1.62
CA HIS A 253 -3.33 16.13 -1.82
C HIS A 253 -3.10 17.37 -0.94
N GLY A 254 -3.86 17.53 0.14
CA GLY A 254 -3.66 18.64 1.07
C GLY A 254 -2.53 18.39 2.06
N TRP A 255 -2.42 19.28 3.05
CA TRP A 255 -1.36 19.21 4.05
C TRP A 255 -1.29 17.90 4.83
N ALA A 256 -2.44 17.28 5.16
CA ALA A 256 -2.45 16.00 5.86
C ALA A 256 -1.82 14.87 5.03
N TRP A 257 -2.06 14.87 3.71
CA TRP A 257 -1.39 13.95 2.79
C TRP A 257 0.12 14.24 2.75
N ALA A 258 0.52 15.51 2.64
CA ALA A 258 1.93 15.88 2.62
C ALA A 258 2.64 15.44 3.92
N ASP A 259 2.06 15.70 5.09
CA ASP A 259 2.61 15.29 6.38
C ASP A 259 2.77 13.76 6.48
N GLN A 260 1.84 13.00 5.90
CA GLN A 260 1.86 11.54 5.94
C GLN A 260 2.92 10.95 5.00
N TRP A 261 3.06 11.48 3.79
CA TRP A 261 3.81 10.82 2.71
C TRP A 261 5.12 11.51 2.34
N VAL A 262 5.35 12.75 2.79
CA VAL A 262 6.54 13.54 2.48
C VAL A 262 7.39 13.71 3.75
N ARG A 263 8.66 13.33 3.65
CA ARG A 263 9.64 13.46 4.74
C ARG A 263 11.04 13.55 4.15
N ASP A 264 11.87 14.40 4.75
CA ASP A 264 13.24 14.68 4.30
C ASP A 264 13.32 15.12 2.83
N GLY A 265 12.37 15.96 2.38
CA GLY A 265 12.31 16.48 1.01
C GLY A 265 11.98 15.43 -0.05
N ARG A 266 11.38 14.30 0.36
CA ARG A 266 11.05 13.18 -0.52
C ARG A 266 9.64 12.67 -0.25
N PHE A 267 8.88 12.48 -1.33
CA PHE A 267 7.61 11.77 -1.33
C PHE A 267 7.88 10.25 -1.40
N ARG A 268 7.28 9.49 -0.49
CA ARG A 268 7.54 8.05 -0.33
C ARG A 268 6.24 7.25 -0.45
N PRO A 269 5.74 7.05 -1.69
CA PRO A 269 4.54 6.24 -1.90
C PRO A 269 4.80 4.79 -1.57
N GLU A 270 3.74 4.08 -1.20
CA GLU A 270 3.75 2.63 -1.10
C GLU A 270 3.36 2.02 -2.45
N TYR A 271 4.19 1.10 -2.96
CA TYR A 271 3.89 0.31 -4.15
C TYR A 271 3.59 -1.13 -3.72
N VAL A 272 2.33 -1.55 -3.83
CA VAL A 272 1.89 -2.88 -3.42
C VAL A 272 1.91 -3.81 -4.63
N VAL A 273 2.84 -4.76 -4.61
CA VAL A 273 3.03 -5.78 -5.64
C VAL A 273 1.93 -6.83 -5.55
N GLY A 274 1.36 -7.23 -6.69
CA GLY A 274 0.23 -8.16 -6.75
C GLY A 274 -0.98 -7.68 -5.92
N GLY A 275 -1.19 -6.35 -5.88
CA GLY A 275 -2.24 -5.69 -5.09
C GLY A 275 -3.60 -5.62 -5.77
N VAL A 276 -3.68 -5.93 -7.07
CA VAL A 276 -4.92 -5.89 -7.86
C VAL A 276 -5.06 -7.13 -8.74
N VAL A 277 -6.29 -7.45 -9.13
CA VAL A 277 -6.63 -8.69 -9.87
C VAL A 277 -5.96 -8.76 -11.25
N SER A 278 -5.62 -7.62 -11.85
CA SER A 278 -4.94 -7.56 -13.16
C SER A 278 -3.45 -7.92 -13.11
N GLY A 279 -2.87 -8.09 -11.92
CA GLY A 279 -1.44 -7.94 -11.67
C GLY A 279 -1.13 -6.52 -11.22
#